data_AF-A0A359MRL2-F1
#
_entry.id   AF-A0A359MRL2-F1
#
_cell.length_a   1.000
_cell.length_b   1.000
_cell.length_c   1.000
_cell.angle_alpha   90.00
_cell.angle_beta   90.00
_cell.angle_gamma   90.00
#
_symmetry.space_group_name_H-M   'P 1'
#
loop_
_entity.id
_entity.type
_entity.pdbx_description
1 polymer ?
#
loop_
_entity_poly.entity_id
_entity_poly.type
_entity_poly.pdbx_seq_one_letter_code
_entity_poly.pdbx_strand_id
1 'polypeptide(L)'
;RQELEQTVKEKGAEYLHALLKQVDPKSAEKVHPNNIKRVIRALEYHKLTGEKISDHNAEQRKKNSPYQYCYFVLNKNRAKLYEGINLRVDQMMQNGLLEEVKDLAERGYTKDMVSMQGLGYKELLAFLEGEGTLENAVDLIKKETRHYAKRQITWFKRENEIIWINKDDFRNDMEILSHMLKFLKEKNIV
;
A
#
# COMPACT_ATOMS: atom_id res chain seq x y z
N ARG A 1 -17.57 -13.07 -2.52
CA ARG A 1 -16.90 -12.05 -3.36
C ARG A 1 -17.35 -11.98 -4.82
N GLN A 2 -17.19 -13.04 -5.64
CA GLN A 2 -17.42 -13.00 -7.10
C GLN A 2 -18.81 -12.48 -7.50
N GLU A 3 -19.87 -12.88 -6.79
CA GLU A 3 -21.24 -12.39 -7.02
C GLU A 3 -21.36 -10.85 -6.91
N LEU A 4 -20.68 -10.24 -5.94
CA LEU A 4 -20.70 -8.79 -5.73
C LEU A 4 -19.87 -8.07 -6.80
N GLU A 5 -18.76 -8.67 -7.23
CA GLU A 5 -17.96 -8.14 -8.34
C GLU A 5 -18.74 -8.17 -9.66
N GLN A 6 -19.52 -9.24 -9.89
CA GLN A 6 -20.42 -9.34 -11.04
C GLN A 6 -21.56 -8.33 -10.97
N THR A 7 -22.17 -8.17 -9.79
CA THR A 7 -23.23 -7.16 -9.56
C THR A 7 -22.76 -5.75 -9.91
N VAL A 8 -21.49 -5.41 -9.62
CA VAL A 8 -20.92 -4.10 -10.00
C VAL A 8 -20.80 -3.96 -11.51
N LYS A 9 -20.41 -5.02 -12.23
CA LYS A 9 -20.33 -4.99 -13.70
C LYS A 9 -21.71 -4.79 -14.34
N GLU A 10 -22.74 -5.40 -13.76
CA GLU A 10 -24.11 -5.37 -14.31
C GLU A 10 -24.89 -4.11 -13.93
N LYS A 11 -24.77 -3.65 -12.67
CA LYS A 11 -25.63 -2.60 -12.10
C LYS A 11 -24.88 -1.34 -11.67
N GLY A 12 -23.55 -1.36 -11.73
CA GLY A 12 -22.69 -0.23 -11.40
C GLY A 12 -22.39 -0.07 -9.91
N ALA A 13 -21.47 0.86 -9.62
CA ALA A 13 -20.96 1.12 -8.27
C ALA A 13 -22.00 1.77 -7.33
N GLU A 14 -22.84 2.66 -7.88
CA GLU A 14 -23.90 3.35 -7.11
C GLU A 14 -24.93 2.37 -6.56
N TYR A 15 -25.30 1.36 -7.35
CA TYR A 15 -26.23 0.31 -6.90
C TYR A 15 -25.65 -0.45 -5.70
N LEU A 16 -24.38 -0.85 -5.79
CA LEU A 16 -23.72 -1.54 -4.69
C LEU A 16 -23.58 -0.65 -3.44
N HIS A 17 -23.32 0.64 -3.63
CA HIS A 17 -23.30 1.61 -2.53
C HIS A 17 -24.66 1.80 -1.88
N ALA A 18 -25.75 1.81 -2.65
CA ALA A 18 -27.10 1.85 -2.13
C ALA A 18 -27.43 0.61 -1.28
N LEU A 19 -26.97 -0.58 -1.70
CA LEU A 19 -27.08 -1.79 -0.87
C LEU A 19 -26.29 -1.65 0.44
N LEU A 20 -25.06 -1.11 0.38
CA LEU A 20 -24.29 -0.83 1.58
C LEU A 20 -25.01 0.15 2.50
N LYS A 21 -25.64 1.19 1.95
CA LYS A 21 -26.39 2.18 2.73
C LYS A 21 -27.58 1.58 3.48
N GLN A 22 -28.24 0.56 2.92
CA GLN A 22 -29.34 -0.13 3.60
C GLN A 22 -28.84 -0.95 4.81
N VAL A 23 -27.68 -1.59 4.67
CA VAL A 23 -27.13 -2.51 5.66
C VAL A 23 -26.31 -1.78 6.74
N ASP A 24 -25.42 -0.89 6.30
CA ASP A 24 -24.47 -0.16 7.13
C ASP A 24 -24.37 1.30 6.66
N PRO A 25 -25.33 2.17 7.05
CA PRO A 25 -25.35 3.58 6.70
C PRO A 25 -24.07 4.33 7.11
N LYS A 26 -23.49 3.96 8.27
CA LYS A 26 -22.28 4.59 8.82
C LYS A 26 -21.06 4.30 7.93
N SER A 27 -20.96 3.09 7.40
CA SER A 27 -19.90 2.73 6.44
C SER A 27 -20.13 3.41 5.08
N ALA A 28 -21.39 3.44 4.61
CA ALA A 28 -21.74 4.08 3.35
C ALA A 28 -21.40 5.58 3.30
N GLU A 29 -21.57 6.30 4.42
CA GLU A 29 -21.18 7.72 4.53
C GLU A 29 -19.67 7.93 4.40
N LYS A 30 -18.86 6.98 4.91
CA LYS A 30 -17.39 7.09 4.92
C LYS A 30 -16.72 6.57 3.66
N VAL A 31 -17.37 5.64 2.95
CA VAL A 31 -16.81 4.97 1.78
C VAL A 31 -17.48 5.53 0.53
N HIS A 32 -16.70 6.21 -0.31
CA HIS A 32 -17.17 6.72 -1.60
C HIS A 32 -17.63 5.56 -2.51
N PRO A 33 -18.73 5.69 -3.28
CA PRO A 33 -19.25 4.65 -4.18
C PRO A 33 -18.18 4.03 -5.11
N ASN A 34 -17.36 4.88 -5.73
CA ASN A 34 -16.25 4.45 -6.60
C ASN A 34 -15.17 3.60 -5.90
N ASN A 35 -15.14 3.54 -4.56
CA ASN A 35 -14.26 2.64 -3.83
C ASN A 35 -14.87 1.24 -3.71
N ILE A 36 -15.12 0.63 -4.86
CA ILE A 36 -15.83 -0.65 -5.02
C ILE A 36 -15.24 -1.73 -4.09
N LYS A 37 -13.92 -1.83 -3.99
CA LYS A 37 -13.25 -2.82 -3.12
C LYS A 37 -13.67 -2.68 -1.66
N ARG A 38 -13.77 -1.46 -1.13
CA ARG A 38 -14.22 -1.21 0.26
C ARG A 38 -15.71 -1.45 0.44
N VAL A 39 -16.53 -1.11 -0.57
CA VAL A 39 -17.97 -1.39 -0.56
C VAL A 39 -18.24 -2.91 -0.56
N ILE A 40 -17.59 -3.65 -1.45
CA ILE A 40 -17.68 -5.12 -1.51
C ILE A 40 -17.24 -5.72 -0.18
N ARG A 41 -16.12 -5.26 0.39
CA ARG A 41 -15.64 -5.79 1.68
C ARG A 41 -16.63 -5.56 2.82
N ALA A 42 -17.27 -4.40 2.86
CA ALA A 42 -18.28 -4.06 3.86
C ALA A 42 -19.51 -4.97 3.75
N LEU A 43 -20.03 -5.15 2.53
CA LEU A 43 -21.16 -6.04 2.27
C LEU A 43 -20.82 -7.52 2.51
N GLU A 44 -19.61 -7.95 2.13
CA GLU A 44 -19.13 -9.30 2.36
C GLU A 44 -18.98 -9.62 3.85
N TYR A 45 -18.44 -8.67 4.64
CA TYR A 45 -18.40 -8.81 6.10
C TYR A 45 -19.81 -9.05 6.65
N HIS A 46 -20.76 -8.19 6.28
CA HIS A 46 -22.14 -8.34 6.73
C HIS A 46 -22.79 -9.65 6.29
N LYS A 47 -22.61 -10.07 5.03
CA LYS A 47 -23.17 -11.34 4.53
C LYS A 47 -22.62 -12.56 5.29
N LEU A 48 -21.37 -12.50 5.75
CA LEU A 48 -20.71 -13.61 6.44
C LEU A 48 -20.97 -13.62 7.95
N THR A 49 -21.03 -12.46 8.60
CA THR A 49 -21.13 -12.37 10.07
C THR A 49 -22.49 -11.91 10.58
N GLY A 50 -23.32 -11.32 9.72
CA GLY A 50 -24.55 -10.60 10.12
C GLY A 50 -24.29 -9.23 10.76
N GLU A 51 -23.04 -8.86 11.01
CA GLU A 51 -22.67 -7.63 11.70
C GLU A 51 -22.34 -6.49 10.74
N LYS A 52 -22.31 -5.25 11.25
CA LYS A 52 -21.91 -4.06 10.48
C LYS A 52 -20.40 -3.86 10.59
N ILE A 53 -19.73 -3.66 9.45
CA ILE A 53 -18.29 -3.41 9.44
C ILE A 53 -17.94 -2.07 10.14
N SER A 54 -18.86 -1.11 10.18
CA SER A 54 -18.68 0.15 10.90
C SER A 54 -18.49 -0.07 12.39
N ASP A 55 -19.26 -0.99 12.95
CA ASP A 55 -19.31 -1.26 14.39
C ASP A 55 -18.07 -2.08 14.78
N HIS A 56 -17.74 -3.13 14.00
CA HIS A 56 -16.47 -3.85 14.15
C HIS A 56 -15.24 -2.92 14.12
N ASN A 57 -15.16 -2.02 13.13
CA ASN A 57 -14.06 -1.07 13.03
C ASN A 57 -14.04 -0.07 14.19
N ALA A 58 -15.19 0.29 14.76
CA ALA A 58 -15.25 1.15 15.93
C ALA A 58 -14.72 0.44 17.18
N GLU A 59 -15.03 -0.84 17.35
CA GLU A 59 -14.49 -1.66 18.44
C GLU A 59 -12.98 -1.88 18.31
N GLN A 60 -12.49 -2.23 17.12
CA GLN A 60 -11.04 -2.42 16.93
C GLN A 60 -10.26 -1.13 17.22
N ARG A 61 -10.81 0.04 16.89
CA ARG A 61 -10.18 1.33 17.21
C ARG A 61 -10.07 1.63 18.71
N LYS A 62 -10.87 0.99 19.56
CA LYS A 62 -10.78 1.14 21.03
C LYS A 62 -9.72 0.24 21.64
N LYS A 63 -9.21 -0.74 20.90
CA LYS A 63 -8.18 -1.65 21.40
C LYS A 63 -6.85 -0.91 21.43
N ASN A 64 -6.25 -0.87 22.61
CA ASN A 64 -4.86 -0.44 22.77
C ASN A 64 -3.93 -1.61 22.46
N SER A 65 -2.73 -1.30 21.96
CA SER A 65 -1.68 -2.30 21.82
C SER A 65 -1.36 -2.92 23.19
N PRO A 66 -1.22 -4.26 23.30
CA PRO A 66 -0.74 -4.89 24.53
C PRO A 66 0.76 -4.68 24.75
N TYR A 67 1.47 -4.09 23.77
CA TYR A 67 2.90 -3.86 23.82
C TYR A 67 3.21 -2.38 24.02
N GLN A 68 4.31 -2.12 24.73
CA GLN A 68 4.96 -0.83 24.77
C GLN A 68 5.87 -0.69 23.54
N TYR A 69 5.63 0.32 22.71
CA TYR A 69 6.36 0.49 21.46
C TYR A 69 6.78 1.94 21.18
N CYS A 70 7.83 2.06 20.37
CA CYS A 70 8.17 3.28 19.65
C CYS A 70 7.97 3.02 18.16
N TYR A 71 7.21 3.88 17.50
CA TYR A 71 6.96 3.77 16.07
C TYR A 71 7.84 4.76 15.30
N PHE A 72 8.96 4.30 14.78
CA PHE A 72 9.87 5.14 14.01
C PHE A 72 9.57 5.09 12.51
N VAL A 73 9.60 6.25 11.87
CA VAL A 73 9.57 6.36 10.40
C VAL A 73 10.81 7.12 9.93
N LEU A 74 11.69 6.40 9.22
CA LEU A 74 12.84 6.99 8.56
C LEU A 74 12.40 7.62 7.24
N ASN A 75 12.75 8.89 7.04
CA ASN A 75 12.42 9.63 5.83
C ASN A 75 13.64 10.41 5.31
N LYS A 76 13.55 10.93 4.10
CA LYS A 76 14.52 11.87 3.52
C LYS A 76 13.78 13.07 2.97
N ASN A 77 14.50 14.13 2.63
CA ASN A 77 14.00 15.17 1.76
C ASN A 77 13.43 14.54 0.47
N ARG A 78 12.27 15.04 0.03
CA ARG A 78 11.53 14.51 -1.12
C ARG A 78 12.37 14.42 -2.39
N ALA A 79 13.23 15.40 -2.66
CA ALA A 79 14.07 15.38 -3.86
C ALA A 79 15.06 14.21 -3.83
N LYS A 80 15.80 14.07 -2.73
CA LYS A 80 16.76 12.97 -2.51
C LYS A 80 16.09 11.60 -2.47
N LEU A 81 14.88 11.52 -1.90
CA LEU A 81 14.09 10.29 -1.90
C LEU A 81 13.75 9.85 -3.33
N TYR A 82 13.33 10.79 -4.18
CA TYR A 82 12.94 10.48 -5.55
C TYR A 82 14.13 10.13 -6.43
N GLU A 83 15.26 10.82 -6.25
CA GLU A 83 16.52 10.48 -6.88
C GLU A 83 16.98 9.06 -6.50
N GLY A 84 16.99 8.74 -5.21
CA GLY A 84 17.34 7.40 -4.72
C GLY A 84 16.39 6.31 -5.22
N ILE A 85 15.09 6.60 -5.36
CA ILE A 85 14.13 5.68 -5.98
C ILE A 85 14.49 5.41 -7.43
N ASN A 86 14.76 6.46 -8.22
CA ASN A 86 15.07 6.31 -9.65
C ASN A 86 16.34 5.48 -9.83
N LEU A 87 17.41 5.84 -9.10
CA LEU A 87 18.68 5.12 -9.12
C LEU A 87 18.51 3.65 -8.74
N ARG A 88 17.69 3.37 -7.71
CA ARG A 88 17.42 1.99 -7.30
C ARG A 88 16.71 1.19 -8.38
N VAL A 89 15.75 1.77 -9.10
CA VAL A 89 15.10 1.08 -10.23
C VAL A 89 16.12 0.77 -11.32
N ASP A 90 16.98 1.74 -11.66
CA ASP A 90 18.04 1.53 -12.66
C ASP A 90 18.99 0.40 -12.25
N GLN A 91 19.39 0.36 -10.98
CA GLN A 91 20.19 -0.73 -10.42
C GLN A 91 19.46 -2.08 -10.44
N MET A 92 18.15 -2.11 -10.15
CA MET A 92 17.36 -3.35 -10.23
C MET A 92 17.33 -3.88 -11.66
N MET A 93 17.18 -3.01 -12.67
CA MET A 93 17.26 -3.43 -14.07
C MET A 93 18.63 -3.97 -14.44
N GLN A 94 19.71 -3.32 -14.00
CA GLN A 94 21.08 -3.80 -14.20
C GLN A 94 21.35 -5.14 -13.50
N ASN A 95 20.70 -5.38 -12.36
CA ASN A 95 20.83 -6.61 -11.58
C ASN A 95 19.91 -7.75 -12.05
N GLY A 96 19.24 -7.59 -13.20
CA GLY A 96 18.48 -8.69 -13.82
C GLY A 96 17.00 -8.73 -13.49
N LEU A 97 16.36 -7.61 -13.11
CA LEU A 97 14.91 -7.59 -12.84
C LEU A 97 14.08 -8.03 -14.07
N LEU A 98 14.49 -7.64 -15.28
CA LEU A 98 13.77 -8.03 -16.49
C LEU A 98 13.83 -9.54 -16.71
N GLU A 99 15.00 -10.12 -16.48
CA GLU A 99 15.31 -11.53 -16.61
C GLU A 99 14.51 -12.35 -15.59
N GLU A 100 14.43 -11.87 -14.34
CA GLU A 100 13.58 -12.46 -13.32
C GLU A 100 12.10 -12.48 -13.74
N VAL A 101 11.57 -11.35 -14.25
CA VAL A 101 10.17 -11.29 -14.68
C VAL A 101 9.91 -12.17 -15.91
N LYS A 102 10.86 -12.26 -16.84
CA LYS A 102 10.79 -13.18 -17.99
C LYS A 102 10.70 -14.64 -17.54
N ASP A 103 11.59 -15.10 -16.65
CA ASP A 103 11.56 -16.47 -16.11
C ASP A 103 10.24 -16.77 -15.39
N LEU A 104 9.69 -15.81 -14.64
CA LEU A 104 8.37 -15.97 -14.04
C LEU A 104 7.25 -16.05 -15.08
N ALA A 105 7.27 -15.22 -16.12
CA ALA A 105 6.28 -15.29 -17.19
C ALA A 105 6.33 -16.64 -17.92
N GLU A 106 7.54 -17.15 -18.21
CA GLU A 106 7.76 -18.46 -18.85
C GLU A 106 7.25 -19.62 -17.99
N ARG A 107 7.31 -19.49 -16.66
CA ARG A 107 6.73 -20.45 -15.70
C ARG A 107 5.21 -20.35 -15.58
N GLY A 108 4.56 -19.45 -16.31
CA GLY A 108 3.11 -19.28 -16.32
C GLY A 108 2.57 -18.38 -15.21
N TYR A 109 3.41 -17.58 -14.55
CA TYR A 109 2.93 -16.55 -13.62
C TYR A 109 2.35 -15.37 -14.40
N THR A 110 1.07 -15.07 -14.17
CA THR A 110 0.32 -14.06 -14.93
C THR A 110 0.03 -12.81 -14.11
N LYS A 111 -0.32 -11.72 -14.81
CA LYS A 111 -0.70 -10.45 -14.16
C LYS A 111 -1.88 -10.57 -13.20
N ASP A 112 -2.75 -11.57 -13.34
CA ASP A 112 -3.90 -11.73 -12.44
C ASP A 112 -3.52 -12.21 -11.03
N MET A 113 -2.27 -12.68 -10.85
CA MET A 113 -1.77 -13.13 -9.55
C MET A 113 -1.35 -11.96 -8.67
N VAL A 114 -1.70 -12.03 -7.38
CA VAL A 114 -1.41 -10.96 -6.40
C VAL A 114 0.09 -10.68 -6.29
N SER A 115 0.94 -11.70 -6.36
CA SER A 115 2.40 -11.55 -6.36
C SER A 115 2.90 -10.72 -7.55
N MET A 116 2.30 -10.91 -8.72
CA MET A 116 2.68 -10.22 -9.95
C MET A 116 2.14 -8.78 -10.05
N GLN A 117 1.29 -8.37 -9.11
CA GLN A 117 0.80 -6.99 -8.99
C GLN A 117 1.81 -6.05 -8.29
N GLY A 118 2.97 -6.57 -7.88
CA GLY A 118 4.07 -5.78 -7.33
C GLY A 118 4.61 -4.75 -8.33
N LEU A 119 5.11 -3.63 -7.81
CA LEU A 119 5.79 -2.60 -8.61
C LEU A 119 7.07 -3.18 -9.21
N GLY A 120 7.27 -2.99 -10.52
CA GLY A 120 8.32 -3.66 -11.28
C GLY A 120 7.74 -4.81 -12.10
N TYR A 121 7.08 -5.75 -11.44
CA TYR A 121 6.58 -6.97 -12.07
C TYR A 121 5.45 -6.68 -13.06
N LYS A 122 4.39 -5.99 -12.64
CA LYS A 122 3.23 -5.73 -13.51
C LYS A 122 3.60 -4.86 -14.72
N GLU A 123 4.50 -3.89 -14.55
CA GLU A 123 4.94 -3.02 -15.65
C GLU A 123 5.79 -3.79 -16.67
N LEU A 124 6.70 -4.65 -16.18
CA LEU A 124 7.53 -5.47 -17.07
C LEU A 124 6.73 -6.59 -17.73
N LEU A 125 5.76 -7.20 -17.05
CA LEU A 125 4.83 -8.16 -17.67
C LEU A 125 4.05 -7.50 -18.80
N ALA A 126 3.52 -6.30 -18.60
CA ALA A 126 2.81 -5.57 -19.67
C ALA A 126 3.73 -5.34 -20.88
N PHE A 127 4.99 -4.96 -20.65
CA PHE A 127 5.99 -4.88 -21.73
C PHE A 127 6.20 -6.23 -22.43
N LEU A 128 6.34 -7.33 -21.69
CA LEU A 128 6.50 -8.68 -22.27
C LEU A 128 5.27 -9.14 -23.06
N GLU A 129 4.08 -8.64 -22.70
CA GLU A 129 2.83 -8.84 -23.44
C GLU A 129 2.68 -7.91 -24.67
N GLY A 130 3.70 -7.08 -24.96
CA GLY A 130 3.72 -6.17 -26.10
C GLY A 130 3.12 -4.78 -25.85
N GLU A 131 2.79 -4.45 -24.60
CA GLU A 131 2.28 -3.13 -24.21
C GLU A 131 3.43 -2.11 -24.06
N GLY A 132 3.84 -1.50 -25.17
CA GLY A 132 4.81 -0.40 -25.20
C GLY A 132 6.28 -0.84 -25.28
N THR A 133 7.20 0.02 -24.84
CA THR A 133 8.65 -0.23 -24.90
C THR A 133 9.23 -0.48 -23.51
N LEU A 134 10.42 -1.08 -23.44
CA LEU A 134 11.11 -1.33 -22.18
C LEU A 134 11.39 -0.02 -21.44
N GLU A 135 11.80 1.03 -22.16
CA GLU A 135 12.07 2.35 -21.60
C GLU A 135 10.81 2.93 -20.94
N ASN A 136 9.67 2.84 -21.62
CA ASN A 136 8.38 3.30 -21.08
C ASN A 136 7.99 2.51 -19.82
N ALA A 137 8.21 1.19 -19.81
CA ALA A 137 7.95 0.36 -18.63
C ALA A 137 8.85 0.76 -17.46
N VAL A 138 10.15 0.97 -17.69
CA VAL A 138 11.10 1.41 -16.66
C VAL A 138 10.72 2.78 -16.09
N ASP A 139 10.35 3.74 -16.94
CA ASP A 139 9.89 5.05 -16.48
C ASP A 139 8.59 4.97 -15.69
N LEU A 140 7.69 4.07 -16.06
CA LEU A 140 6.47 3.80 -15.32
C LEU A 140 6.77 3.21 -13.94
N ILE A 141 7.71 2.26 -13.82
CA ILE A 141 8.14 1.69 -12.54
C ILE A 141 8.70 2.79 -11.64
N LYS A 142 9.56 3.67 -12.17
CA LYS A 142 10.09 4.82 -11.42
C LYS A 142 8.96 5.73 -10.91
N LYS A 143 8.02 6.09 -11.80
CA LYS A 143 6.87 6.93 -11.46
C LYS A 143 5.98 6.30 -10.38
N GLU A 144 5.59 5.05 -10.56
CA GLU A 144 4.69 4.38 -9.63
C GLU A 144 5.36 4.07 -8.28
N THR A 145 6.67 3.83 -8.28
CA THR A 145 7.45 3.73 -7.03
C THR A 145 7.49 5.05 -6.28
N ARG A 146 7.64 6.20 -6.97
CA ARG A 146 7.52 7.53 -6.32
C ARG A 146 6.10 7.80 -5.80
N HIS A 147 5.08 7.41 -6.56
CA HIS A 147 3.69 7.52 -6.10
C HIS A 147 3.43 6.64 -4.87
N TYR A 148 3.98 5.43 -4.85
CA TYR A 148 3.90 4.53 -3.71
C TYR A 148 4.58 5.12 -2.48
N ALA A 149 5.81 5.63 -2.61
CA ALA A 149 6.50 6.32 -1.52
C ALA A 149 5.70 7.53 -0.99
N LYS A 150 5.10 8.34 -1.89
CA LYS A 150 4.20 9.44 -1.48
C LYS A 150 2.98 8.93 -0.71
N ARG A 151 2.37 7.82 -1.15
CA ARG A 151 1.23 7.20 -0.45
C ARG A 151 1.65 6.69 0.93
N GLN A 152 2.80 6.05 1.06
CA GLN A 152 3.35 5.61 2.35
C GLN A 152 3.55 6.79 3.31
N ILE A 153 4.21 7.87 2.86
CA ILE A 153 4.41 9.07 3.70
C ILE A 153 3.06 9.68 4.10
N THR A 154 2.10 9.76 3.17
CA THR A 154 0.76 10.28 3.47
C THR A 154 0.03 9.41 4.49
N TRP A 155 0.22 8.09 4.43
CA TRP A 155 -0.35 7.15 5.37
C TRP A 155 0.27 7.33 6.77
N PHE A 156 1.60 7.33 6.88
CA PHE A 156 2.29 7.57 8.16
C PHE A 156 1.94 8.93 8.77
N LYS A 157 1.72 9.98 7.97
CA LYS A 157 1.30 11.29 8.51
C LYS A 157 -0.07 11.26 9.21
N ARG A 158 -0.88 10.23 9.00
CA ARG A 158 -2.20 10.05 9.65
C ARG A 158 -2.13 9.15 10.87
N GLU A 159 -1.02 8.46 11.07
CA GLU A 159 -0.81 7.61 12.23
C GLU A 159 -0.40 8.47 13.43
N ASN A 160 -0.93 8.10 14.58
CA ASN A 160 -0.58 8.75 15.84
C ASN A 160 0.73 8.17 16.38
N GLU A 161 1.43 8.95 17.21
CA GLU A 161 2.62 8.48 17.95
C GLU A 161 3.84 8.09 17.10
N ILE A 162 3.89 8.53 15.84
CA ILE A 162 5.08 8.33 15.01
C ILE A 162 6.20 9.28 15.39
N ILE A 163 7.38 8.71 15.58
CA ILE A 163 8.64 9.41 15.73
C ILE A 163 9.29 9.50 14.34
N TRP A 164 9.20 10.69 13.73
CA TRP A 164 9.80 10.95 12.43
C TRP A 164 11.29 11.21 12.56
N ILE A 165 12.08 10.49 11.78
CA ILE A 165 13.53 10.68 11.70
C ILE A 165 13.86 11.03 10.26
N ASN A 166 14.29 12.28 10.04
CA ASN A 166 14.83 12.69 8.76
C ASN A 166 16.30 12.28 8.67
N LYS A 167 16.60 11.30 7.81
CA LYS A 167 17.96 10.78 7.62
C LYS A 167 18.96 11.85 7.16
N ASP A 168 18.49 12.94 6.55
CA ASP A 168 19.36 14.03 6.10
C ASP A 168 19.95 14.85 7.26
N ASP A 169 19.40 14.73 8.46
CA ASP A 169 19.85 15.46 9.65
C ASP A 169 20.99 14.72 10.40
N PHE A 170 21.36 13.53 9.94
CA PHE A 170 22.35 12.65 10.56
C PHE A 170 23.47 12.31 9.58
N ARG A 171 24.69 12.13 10.09
CA ARG A 171 25.87 11.85 9.26
C ARG A 171 25.92 10.39 8.80
N ASN A 172 25.41 9.47 9.61
CA ASN A 172 25.47 8.04 9.36
C ASN A 172 24.38 7.29 10.15
N ASP A 173 24.22 6.00 9.87
CA ASP A 173 23.19 5.16 10.52
C ASP A 173 23.47 4.93 12.02
N MET A 174 24.72 5.06 12.50
CA MET A 174 25.05 4.93 13.93
C MET A 174 24.52 6.10 14.75
N GLU A 175 24.55 7.32 14.20
CA GLU A 175 23.92 8.49 14.84
C GLU A 175 22.40 8.34 14.89
N ILE A 176 21.79 7.83 13.82
CA ILE A 176 20.34 7.54 13.79
C ILE A 176 19.98 6.50 14.86
N LEU A 177 20.73 5.39 14.93
CA LEU A 177 20.52 4.36 15.94
C LEU A 177 20.65 4.93 17.36
N SER A 178 21.70 5.72 17.61
CA SER A 178 21.90 6.38 18.89
C SER A 178 20.74 7.30 19.26
N HIS A 179 20.17 8.00 18.28
CA HIS A 179 19.00 8.84 18.47
C HIS A 179 17.73 8.03 18.77
N MET A 180 17.49 6.93 18.04
CA MET A 180 16.37 6.01 18.29
C MET A 180 16.44 5.39 19.69
N LEU A 181 17.64 5.01 20.15
CA LEU A 181 17.87 4.45 21.48
C LEU A 181 17.51 5.42 22.60
N LYS A 182 17.63 6.74 22.40
CA LYS A 182 17.19 7.73 23.41
C LYS A 182 15.68 7.66 23.63
N PHE A 183 14.89 7.63 22.57
CA PHE A 183 13.43 7.49 22.67
C PHE A 183 13.01 6.17 23.32
N LEU A 184 13.70 5.08 23.00
CA LEU A 184 13.41 3.78 23.61
C LEU A 184 13.66 3.81 25.13
N LYS A 185 14.76 4.44 25.58
CA LYS A 185 15.07 4.63 27.00
C LYS A 185 14.09 5.56 27.71
N GLU A 186 13.72 6.68 27.08
CA GLU A 186 12.71 7.61 27.62
C GLU A 186 11.36 6.93 27.80
N LYS A 187 11.02 6.02 26.88
CA LYS A 187 9.85 5.16 27.01
C LYS A 187 10.08 3.93 27.87
N ASN A 188 11.20 3.75 28.58
CA ASN A 188 11.51 2.55 29.39
C ASN A 188 11.28 1.21 28.64
N ILE A 189 11.55 1.18 27.33
CA ILE A 189 11.46 -0.05 26.52
C ILE A 189 12.78 -0.83 26.59
N VAL A 190 13.91 -0.11 26.70
CA VAL A 190 15.28 -0.64 26.85
C VAL A 190 16.06 0.12 27.90
#